data_AF-A0AAD5QXU5-F1
#
_entry.id   AF-A0AAD5QXU5-F1
#
_cell.length_a   1.000
_cell.length_b   1.000
_cell.length_c   1.000
_cell.angle_alpha   90.00
_cell.angle_beta   90.00
_cell.angle_gamma   90.00
#
_symmetry.space_group_name_H-M   'P 1'
#
loop_
_entity.id
_entity.type
_entity.pdbx_description
1 polymer ?
#
loop_
_entity_poly.entity_id
_entity_poly.type
_entity_poly.pdbx_seq_one_letter_code
_entity_poly.pdbx_strand_id
1 'polypeptide(L)' 'MKPPDMCQIDNNMMIMAIPISHTSISGTISTTNFVMANWSKGMWQNVLNRAVRMLTSSPFGSHFFTAIATVN' A
#
# COMPACT_ATOMS: atom_id res chain seq x y z
N MET A 1 -11.96 25.20 39.25
CA MET A 1 -11.00 24.76 38.21
C MET A 1 -11.63 23.59 37.47
N LYS A 2 -11.93 23.73 36.18
CA LYS A 2 -12.50 22.65 35.36
C LYS A 2 -11.34 21.73 34.94
N PRO A 3 -11.37 20.42 35.21
CA PRO A 3 -10.32 19.51 34.78
C PRO A 3 -10.23 19.51 33.24
N PRO A 4 -9.04 19.32 32.65
CA PRO A 4 -8.88 19.36 31.20
C PRO A 4 -9.66 18.18 30.59
N ASP A 5 -10.44 18.48 29.55
CA ASP A 5 -11.14 17.49 28.75
C ASP A 5 -10.08 16.55 28.15
N MET A 6 -9.84 15.43 28.82
CA MET A 6 -9.00 14.36 28.30
C MET A 6 -9.66 13.87 27.02
N CYS A 7 -8.93 13.90 25.90
CA CYS A 7 -9.29 13.16 24.70
C CYS A 7 -9.24 11.65 25.01
N GLN A 8 -10.18 11.15 25.80
CA GLN A 8 -10.34 9.72 26.06
C GLN A 8 -11.09 9.15 24.85
N ILE A 9 -10.42 8.25 24.14
CA ILE A 9 -11.09 7.39 23.17
C ILE A 9 -12.00 6.50 23.99
N ASP A 10 -13.31 6.75 23.90
CA ASP A 10 -14.30 5.85 24.46
C ASP A 10 -14.26 4.55 23.65
N ASN A 11 -13.64 3.51 24.24
CA ASN A 11 -13.55 2.17 23.65
C ASN A 11 -14.93 1.49 23.51
N ASN A 12 -15.99 2.08 24.08
CA ASN A 12 -17.37 1.65 23.92
C ASN A 12 -18.08 2.31 22.73
N MET A 13 -17.40 3.20 21.98
CA MET A 13 -17.88 3.57 20.65
C MET A 13 -17.78 2.34 19.75
N MET A 14 -18.85 2.04 19.01
CA MET A 14 -18.82 1.04 17.94
C MET A 14 -17.87 1.54 16.84
N ILE A 15 -16.56 1.32 17.03
CA ILE A 15 -15.54 1.56 16.01
C ILE A 15 -15.80 0.51 14.95
N MET A 16 -16.64 0.84 13.98
CA MET A 16 -16.89 0.00 12.82
C MET A 16 -15.56 -0.29 12.14
N ALA A 17 -15.43 -1.47 11.55
CA ALA A 17 -14.26 -1.81 10.76
C ALA A 17 -14.07 -0.76 9.65
N ILE A 18 -12.84 -0.28 9.49
CA ILE A 18 -12.50 0.66 8.41
C ILE A 18 -12.79 -0.05 7.07
N PRO A 19 -13.60 0.53 6.16
CA PRO A 19 -13.90 -0.11 4.89
C PRO A 19 -12.61 -0.33 4.08
N ILE A 20 -12.54 -1.46 3.36
CA ILE A 20 -11.35 -1.89 2.60
C ILE A 20 -10.91 -0.83 1.55
N SER A 21 -11.85 -0.05 1.03
CA SER A 21 -11.56 1.04 0.09
C SER A 21 -10.68 2.15 0.69
N HIS A 22 -10.69 2.32 2.02
CA HIS A 22 -9.85 3.29 2.71
C HIS A 22 -8.50 2.69 3.16
N THR A 23 -8.34 1.37 3.09
CA THR A 23 -7.11 0.66 3.49
C THR A 23 -6.32 0.13 2.30
N SER A 24 -6.72 0.47 1.08
CA SER A 24 -6.08 0.03 -0.17
C SER A 24 -5.65 1.22 -1.01
N ILE A 25 -4.46 1.11 -1.59
CA ILE A 25 -3.92 2.07 -2.57
C ILE A 25 -3.64 1.29 -3.84
N SER A 26 -4.13 1.78 -4.98
CA SER A 26 -3.91 1.19 -6.29
C SER A 26 -3.40 2.25 -7.27
N GLY A 27 -2.70 1.81 -8.31
CA GLY A 27 -2.15 2.71 -9.32
C GLY A 27 -1.61 1.94 -10.52
N THR A 28 -1.21 2.69 -11.55
CA THR A 28 -0.61 2.15 -12.77
C THR A 28 0.78 2.75 -12.95
N ILE A 29 1.75 1.90 -13.27
CA ILE A 29 3.10 2.33 -13.64
C ILE A 29 3.18 2.32 -15.16
N SER A 30 3.48 3.48 -15.74
CA SER A 30 3.73 3.64 -17.17
C SER A 30 5.19 4.04 -17.39
N THR A 31 5.77 3.63 -18.51
CA THR A 31 7.12 4.04 -18.91
C THR A 31 7.09 4.75 -20.25
N THR A 32 7.95 5.75 -20.40
CA THR A 32 8.25 6.38 -21.69
C THR A 32 9.53 5.84 -22.32
N ASN A 33 10.24 4.96 -21.61
CA ASN A 33 11.48 4.37 -22.08
C ASN A 33 11.18 3.27 -23.13
N PHE A 34 11.61 3.49 -24.37
CA PHE A 34 11.32 2.59 -25.49
C PHE A 34 11.90 1.18 -25.30
N VAL A 35 13.04 1.05 -24.60
CA VAL A 35 13.63 -0.28 -24.31
C VAL A 35 12.72 -1.05 -23.38
N MET A 36 12.27 -0.41 -22.30
CA MET A 36 11.36 -1.01 -21.32
C MET A 36 9.97 -1.31 -21.92
N ALA A 37 9.50 -0.50 -22.87
CA ALA A 37 8.25 -0.76 -23.58
C ALA A 37 8.29 -2.08 -24.40
N ASN A 38 9.48 -2.48 -24.85
CA ASN A 38 9.70 -3.72 -25.60
C ASN A 38 10.05 -4.92 -24.70
N TRP A 39 10.05 -4.76 -23.38
CA TRP A 39 10.31 -5.86 -22.46
C TRP A 39 9.17 -6.89 -22.49
N SER A 40 9.53 -8.16 -22.34
CA SER A 40 8.55 -9.22 -22.19
C SER A 40 7.78 -9.09 -20.86
N LYS A 41 6.60 -9.71 -20.77
CA LYS A 41 5.83 -9.75 -19.52
C LYS A 41 6.66 -10.28 -18.34
N GLY A 42 7.50 -11.29 -18.57
CA GLY A 42 8.39 -11.85 -17.53
C GLY A 42 9.46 -10.86 -17.05
N MET A 43 10.02 -10.05 -17.95
CA MET A 43 10.97 -8.99 -17.58
C MET A 43 10.30 -7.92 -16.72
N TRP A 44 9.09 -7.49 -17.10
CA TRP A 44 8.29 -6.57 -16.28
C TRP A 44 7.93 -7.15 -14.92
N GLN A 45 7.49 -8.42 -14.89
CA GLN A 45 7.15 -9.10 -13.63
C GLN A 45 8.35 -9.17 -12.68
N ASN A 46 9.58 -9.36 -13.19
CA ASN A 46 10.78 -9.33 -12.36
C ASN A 46 11.00 -7.99 -11.65
N VAL A 47 10.74 -6.87 -12.34
CA VAL A 47 10.83 -5.53 -11.74
C VAL A 47 9.71 -5.31 -10.73
N LEU A 48 8.47 -5.65 -11.10
CA LEU A 48 7.32 -5.53 -10.19
C LEU A 48 7.48 -6.38 -8.93
N ASN A 49 8.01 -7.60 -9.03
CA ASN A 49 8.30 -8.46 -7.88
C ASN A 49 9.31 -7.82 -6.93
N ARG A 50 10.31 -7.08 -7.45
CA ARG A 50 11.24 -6.33 -6.60
C ARG A 50 10.53 -5.18 -5.89
N ALA A 51 9.65 -4.44 -6.58
CA ALA A 51 8.85 -3.39 -5.97
C ALA A 51 7.94 -3.93 -4.86
N VAL A 52 7.24 -5.04 -5.11
CA VAL A 52 6.43 -5.73 -4.11
C VAL A 52 7.27 -6.13 -2.90
N ARG A 53 8.43 -6.76 -3.13
CA ARG A 53 9.35 -7.13 -2.03
C ARG A 53 9.76 -5.92 -1.20
N MET A 54 10.13 -4.82 -1.85
CA MET A 54 10.50 -3.57 -1.17
C MET A 54 9.35 -3.04 -0.30
N LEU A 55 8.13 -3.00 -0.84
CA LEU A 55 6.93 -2.55 -0.11
C LEU A 55 6.58 -3.45 1.08
N THR A 56 6.82 -4.75 0.96
CA THR A 56 6.62 -5.72 2.05
C THR A 56 7.79 -5.79 3.04
N SER A 57 8.93 -5.17 2.73
CA SER A 57 10.15 -5.22 3.53
C SER A 57 10.36 -3.92 4.34
N SER A 58 11.09 -4.00 5.46
CA SER A 58 11.43 -2.84 6.30
C SER A 58 12.17 -1.76 5.47
N PRO A 59 11.85 -0.45 5.57
CA PRO A 59 10.94 0.24 6.52
C PRO A 59 9.47 0.32 6.11
N PHE A 60 9.08 -0.13 4.91
CA PHE A 60 7.71 -0.02 4.40
C PHE A 60 6.79 -1.16 4.84
N GLY A 61 7.34 -2.31 5.20
CA GLY A 61 6.57 -3.49 5.60
C GLY A 61 5.71 -3.31 6.84
N SER A 62 6.00 -2.31 7.70
CA SER A 62 5.11 -1.93 8.81
C SER A 62 3.95 -1.04 8.38
N HIS A 63 4.02 -0.42 7.21
CA HIS A 63 2.99 0.46 6.65
C HIS A 63 2.04 -0.27 5.71
N PHE A 64 2.47 -1.39 5.12
CA PHE A 64 1.68 -2.18 4.18
C PHE A 64 1.54 -3.62 4.67
N PHE A 65 0.30 -4.04 4.94
CA PHE A 65 0.01 -5.43 5.29
C PHE A 65 0.21 -6.38 4.09
N THR A 66 -0.04 -5.90 2.87
CA THR A 66 0.10 -6.70 1.64
C THR A 66 0.40 -5.78 0.46
N ALA A 67 1.21 -6.25 -0.50
CA ALA A 67 1.45 -5.59 -1.77
C ALA A 67 1.36 -6.61 -2.92
N ILE A 68 0.72 -6.21 -4.03
CA ILE A 68 0.51 -7.05 -5.22
C ILE A 68 0.75 -6.19 -6.45
N ALA A 69 1.43 -6.75 -7.46
CA ALA A 69 1.63 -6.08 -8.75
C ALA A 69 1.54 -7.09 -9.90
N THR A 70 0.80 -6.73 -10.94
CA THR A 70 0.52 -7.57 -12.11
C THR A 70 0.84 -6.83 -13.41
N VAL A 71 1.26 -7.58 -14.43
CA VAL A 71 1.43 -7.09 -15.80
C VAL A 71 0.20 -7.48 -16.62
N ASN A 72 -0.54 -6.49 -17.13
CA ASN A 72 -1.70 -6.71 -18.00
C ASN A 72 -1.25 -6.89 -19.45
#